data_AF-A0A1M3D4X0-F1
#
_entry.id   AF-A0A1M3D4X0-F1
#
_cell.length_a   1.000
_cell.length_b   1.000
_cell.length_c   1.000
_cell.angle_alpha   90.00
_cell.angle_beta   90.00
_cell.angle_gamma   90.00
#
_symmetry.space_group_name_H-M   'P 1'
#
loop_
_entity.id
_entity.type
_entity.pdbx_description
1 polymer ?
#
loop_
_entity_poly.entity_id
_entity_poly.type
_entity_poly.pdbx_seq_one_letter_code
_entity_poly.pdbx_strand_id
1 'polypeptide(L)'
;MEATLGILMPFLTAVLILAIIFTSKILRDRSKNRLIEKAIEHGRELSPDLFKGNERPKLPKDPLTSSLVTIGAGIAIFIALYLFFDNQLKFAAFGLIPLFVGLGQLAGYLINRKNANKAG
;
A
#
# COMPACT_ATOMS: atom_id res chain seq x y z
N MET A 1 25.73 5.54 21.61
CA MET A 1 24.29 5.57 21.96
C MET A 1 23.48 6.37 20.96
N GLU A 2 24.00 7.47 20.40
CA GLU A 2 23.34 8.24 19.33
C GLU A 2 23.07 7.42 18.04
N ALA A 3 24.07 6.68 17.55
CA ALA A 3 23.94 5.91 16.30
C ALA A 3 22.87 4.80 16.35
N THR A 4 22.67 4.18 17.52
CA THR A 4 21.65 3.13 17.71
C THR A 4 20.23 3.71 17.65
N LEU A 5 20.03 4.94 18.15
CA LEU A 5 18.73 5.61 18.07
C LEU A 5 18.37 6.01 16.64
N GLY A 6 19.34 6.46 15.85
CA GLY A 6 19.15 6.80 14.44
C GLY A 6 18.71 5.62 13.58
N ILE A 7 19.22 4.41 13.87
CA ILE A 7 18.79 3.19 13.19
C ILE A 7 17.43 2.72 13.70
N LEU A 8 17.15 2.79 15.00
CA LEU A 8 15.91 2.27 15.58
C LEU A 8 14.67 3.12 15.24
N MET A 9 14.82 4.44 15.13
CA MET A 9 13.71 5.36 14.88
C MET A 9 12.85 5.06 13.63
N PRO A 10 13.42 4.81 12.43
CA PRO A 10 12.60 4.49 11.26
C PRO A 10 11.82 3.18 11.42
N PHE A 11 12.42 2.16 12.06
CA PHE A 11 11.71 0.90 12.34
C PHE A 11 10.58 1.11 13.35
N LEU A 12 10.84 1.85 14.42
CA LEU A 12 9.82 2.19 15.41
C LEU A 12 8.65 2.94 14.79
N THR A 13 8.96 3.88 13.88
CA THR A 13 7.97 4.68 13.16
C THR A 13 7.13 3.81 12.22
N ALA A 14 7.74 2.89 11.48
CA ALA A 14 7.02 1.95 10.61
C ALA A 14 6.07 1.04 11.41
N VAL A 15 6.53 0.52 12.56
CA VAL A 15 5.69 -0.28 13.47
C VAL A 15 4.52 0.54 14.01
N LEU A 16 4.76 1.80 14.42
CA LEU A 16 3.71 2.71 14.86
C LEU A 16 2.67 2.99 13.77
N ILE A 17 3.11 3.26 12.53
CA ILE A 17 2.20 3.48 11.40
C ILE A 17 1.32 2.25 11.17
N LEU A 18 1.90 1.05 11.17
CA LEU A 18 1.14 -0.19 11.02
C LEU A 18 0.16 -0.41 12.17
N ALA A 19 0.59 -0.15 13.41
CA ALA A 19 -0.25 -0.26 14.60
C ALA A 19 -1.44 0.70 14.52
N ILE A 20 -1.24 1.95 14.07
CA ILE A 20 -2.31 2.94 13.87
C ILE A 20 -3.30 2.47 12.81
N ILE A 21 -2.82 1.98 11.66
CA ILE A 21 -3.69 1.49 10.58
C ILE A 21 -4.54 0.31 11.07
N PHE A 22 -3.92 -0.65 11.76
CA PHE A 22 -4.60 -1.85 12.24
C PHE A 22 -5.61 -1.54 13.35
N THR A 23 -5.22 -0.69 14.30
CA THR A 23 -6.09 -0.22 15.39
C THR A 23 -7.29 0.53 14.82
N SER A 24 -7.07 1.44 13.87
CA SER A 24 -8.17 2.17 13.20
C SER A 24 -9.13 1.23 12.47
N LYS A 25 -8.62 0.17 11.85
CA LYS A 25 -9.46 -0.86 11.20
C LYS A 25 -10.30 -1.60 12.24
N ILE A 26 -9.68 -2.08 13.32
CA ILE A 26 -10.38 -2.77 14.42
C ILE A 26 -11.46 -1.90 15.07
N LEU A 27 -11.15 -0.63 15.38
CA LEU A 27 -12.13 0.26 15.99
C LEU A 27 -13.32 0.49 15.05
N ARG A 28 -13.06 0.63 13.75
CA ARG A 28 -14.11 0.82 12.74
C ARG A 28 -15.00 -0.41 12.61
N ASP A 29 -14.44 -1.62 12.66
CA ASP A 29 -15.20 -2.86 12.59
C ASP A 29 -16.05 -3.06 13.86
N ARG A 30 -15.50 -2.76 15.04
CA ARG A 30 -16.26 -2.78 16.31
C ARG A 30 -17.40 -1.75 16.32
N SER A 31 -17.18 -0.57 15.76
CA SER A 31 -18.21 0.47 15.64
C SER A 31 -19.38 -0.01 14.77
N LYS A 32 -19.09 -0.63 13.62
CA LYS A 32 -20.13 -1.22 12.74
C LYS A 32 -20.94 -2.30 13.45
N ASN A 33 -20.28 -3.22 14.16
CA ASN A 33 -20.97 -4.31 14.87
C ASN A 33 -21.91 -3.78 15.95
N ARG A 34 -21.51 -2.75 16.71
CA ARG A 34 -22.38 -2.10 17.71
C ARG A 34 -23.58 -1.40 17.09
N LEU A 35 -23.43 -0.81 15.89
CA LEU A 35 -24.55 -0.19 15.18
C LEU A 35 -25.56 -1.24 14.69
N ILE A 36 -25.07 -2.40 14.23
CA ILE A 36 -25.90 -3.53 13.82
C ILE A 36 -26.66 -4.09 15.03
N GLU A 37 -25.97 -4.33 16.15
CA GLU A 37 -26.56 -4.83 17.40
C GLU A 37 -27.70 -3.91 17.89
N LYS A 38 -27.45 -2.59 17.99
CA LYS A 38 -28.47 -1.61 18.40
C LYS A 38 -29.65 -1.50 17.41
N ALA A 39 -29.41 -1.67 16.12
CA ALA A 39 -30.46 -1.64 15.10
C ALA A 39 -31.39 -2.86 15.22
N ILE A 40 -30.83 -4.04 15.51
CA ILE A 40 -31.58 -5.27 15.77
C ILE A 40 -32.43 -5.12 17.04
N GLU A 41 -31.86 -4.60 18.13
CA GLU A 41 -32.58 -4.39 19.40
C GLU A 41 -33.80 -3.47 19.26
N HIS A 42 -33.72 -2.46 18.39
CA HIS A 42 -34.80 -1.49 18.17
C HIS A 42 -35.77 -1.89 17.04
N GLY A 43 -35.64 -3.11 16.50
CA GLY A 43 -36.50 -3.61 15.42
C GLY A 43 -36.42 -2.79 14.13
N ARG A 44 -35.31 -2.07 13.90
CA ARG A 44 -35.09 -1.27 12.70
C ARG A 44 -34.59 -2.16 11.56
N GLU A 45 -35.11 -1.94 10.36
CA GLU A 45 -34.58 -2.58 9.16
C GLU A 45 -33.11 -2.18 8.93
N LEU A 46 -32.24 -3.17 8.81
CA LEU A 46 -30.81 -2.99 8.58
C LEU A 46 -30.59 -2.58 7.13
N SER A 47 -29.99 -1.41 6.90
CA SER A 47 -29.60 -1.00 5.56
C SER A 47 -28.58 -2.00 4.97
N PRO A 48 -28.78 -2.52 3.74
CA PRO A 48 -27.87 -3.45 3.08
C PRO A 48 -26.42 -2.92 2.97
N ASP A 49 -26.25 -1.60 3.02
CA ASP A 49 -24.94 -0.95 2.98
C ASP A 49 -24.09 -1.19 4.23
N LEU A 50 -24.68 -1.63 5.35
CA LEU A 50 -23.94 -2.05 6.55
C LEU A 50 -23.16 -3.35 6.33
N PHE A 51 -23.67 -4.21 5.44
CA PHE A 51 -23.09 -5.52 5.09
C PHE A 51 -22.18 -5.46 3.87
N LYS A 52 -22.27 -4.41 3.06
CA LYS A 52 -21.26 -4.13 2.05
C LYS A 52 -19.93 -3.94 2.79
N GLY A 53 -19.03 -4.91 2.62
CA GLY A 53 -17.68 -4.82 3.13
C GLY A 53 -17.09 -3.48 2.72
N ASN A 54 -16.14 -2.95 3.50
CA ASN A 54 -15.31 -1.82 3.06
C ASN A 54 -14.38 -2.25 1.90
N GLU A 55 -14.90 -3.00 0.92
CA GLU A 55 -14.37 -3.08 -0.41
C GLU A 55 -14.39 -1.65 -0.92
N ARG A 56 -13.32 -0.92 -0.64
CA ARG A 56 -13.00 0.28 -1.38
C ARG A 56 -13.21 -0.15 -2.83
N PRO A 57 -14.05 0.55 -3.63
CA PRO A 57 -14.13 0.25 -5.04
C PRO A 57 -12.67 0.21 -5.48
N LYS A 58 -12.21 -0.96 -5.94
CA LYS A 58 -10.90 -1.08 -6.54
C LYS A 58 -11.04 -0.18 -7.75
N LEU A 59 -10.71 1.11 -7.61
CA LEU A 59 -10.61 1.99 -8.76
C LEU A 59 -9.76 1.18 -9.74
N PRO A 60 -10.21 1.00 -10.98
CA PRO A 60 -9.40 0.34 -11.99
C PRO A 60 -8.14 1.20 -12.11
N LYS A 61 -7.11 0.83 -11.35
CA LYS A 61 -5.82 1.50 -11.38
C LYS A 61 -5.29 1.17 -12.74
N ASP A 62 -5.17 2.19 -13.56
CA ASP A 62 -4.49 2.08 -14.85
C ASP A 62 -3.15 1.37 -14.61
N PRO A 63 -2.95 0.16 -15.19
CA PRO A 63 -1.74 -0.61 -14.98
C PRO A 63 -0.47 0.18 -15.29
N LEU A 64 -0.55 1.13 -16.23
CA LEU A 64 0.55 2.04 -16.55
C LEU A 64 0.90 2.94 -15.36
N THR A 65 -0.12 3.57 -14.78
CA THR A 65 0.05 4.43 -13.59
C THR A 65 0.60 3.63 -12.41
N SER A 66 0.09 2.41 -12.18
CA SER A 66 0.62 1.54 -11.11
C SER A 66 2.08 1.17 -11.33
N SER A 67 2.46 0.84 -12.57
CA SER A 67 3.84 0.49 -12.92
C SER A 67 4.78 1.68 -12.71
N LEU A 68 4.38 2.86 -13.16
CA LEU A 68 5.19 4.08 -13.07
C LEU A 68 5.38 4.53 -11.62
N VAL A 69 4.33 4.46 -10.79
CA VAL A 69 4.42 4.73 -9.35
C VAL A 69 5.40 3.78 -8.67
N THR A 70 5.38 2.50 -9.04
CA THR A 70 6.27 1.48 -8.46
C THR A 70 7.74 1.71 -8.86
N ILE A 71 8.00 2.10 -10.12
CA ILE A 71 9.34 2.51 -10.57
C ILE A 71 9.82 3.73 -9.79
N GLY A 72 8.99 4.78 -9.71
CA GLY A 72 9.31 5.99 -8.96
C GLY A 72 9.59 5.72 -7.49
N ALA A 73 8.81 4.84 -6.85
CA ALA A 73 9.07 4.40 -5.48
C ALA A 73 10.43 3.71 -5.33
N GLY A 74 10.82 2.87 -6.30
CA GLY A 74 12.13 2.22 -6.28
C GLY A 74 13.31 3.19 -6.43
N ILE A 75 13.20 4.16 -7.33
CA ILE A 75 14.20 5.23 -7.47
C ILE A 75 14.28 6.06 -6.18
N ALA A 76 13.14 6.45 -5.62
CA ALA A 76 13.08 7.24 -4.40
C ALA A 76 13.70 6.49 -3.21
N ILE A 77 13.38 5.21 -3.03
CA ILE A 77 13.96 4.36 -1.97
C ILE A 77 15.47 4.21 -2.19
N PHE A 78 15.92 3.97 -3.43
CA PHE A 78 17.34 3.84 -3.74
C PHE A 78 18.10 5.11 -3.34
N ILE A 79 17.63 6.28 -3.77
CA ILE A 79 18.27 7.57 -3.47
C ILE A 79 18.20 7.87 -1.97
N ALA A 80 17.05 7.64 -1.33
CA ALA A 80 16.88 7.88 0.10
C ALA A 80 17.85 7.03 0.94
N LEU A 81 17.96 5.74 0.65
CA LEU A 81 18.87 4.84 1.36
C LEU A 81 20.34 5.14 1.03
N TYR A 82 20.65 5.52 -0.21
CA TYR A 82 22.00 5.92 -0.58
C TYR A 82 22.46 7.16 0.20
N LEU A 83 21.61 8.18 0.31
CA LEU A 83 21.93 9.41 1.04
C LEU A 83 21.91 9.22 2.57
N PHE A 84 21.06 8.33 3.08
CA PHE A 84 20.92 8.11 4.53
C PHE A 84 22.06 7.28 5.13
N PHE A 85 22.66 6.36 4.35
CA PHE A 85 23.73 5.47 4.81
C PHE A 85 25.11 5.87 4.27
N ASP A 86 25.43 7.17 4.23
CA ASP A 86 26.75 7.68 3.82
C ASP A 86 27.25 7.10 2.48
N ASN A 87 26.38 7.11 1.46
CA ASN A 87 26.67 6.62 0.11
C ASN A 87 26.95 5.10 0.02
N GLN A 88 26.48 4.31 0.99
CA GLN A 88 26.63 2.85 0.95
C GLN A 88 25.65 2.18 -0.02
N LEU A 89 26.19 1.73 -1.16
CA LEU A 89 25.42 1.04 -2.21
C LEU A 89 24.70 -0.22 -1.73
N LYS A 90 25.24 -0.92 -0.72
CA LYS A 90 24.65 -2.17 -0.20
C LYS A 90 23.23 -1.95 0.32
N PHE A 91 22.96 -0.81 0.94
CA PHE A 91 21.63 -0.45 1.44
C PHE A 91 20.77 0.19 0.36
N ALA A 92 21.35 1.02 -0.52
CA ALA A 92 20.64 1.59 -1.66
C ALA A 92 20.02 0.52 -2.58
N ALA A 93 20.70 -0.63 -2.74
CA ALA A 93 20.27 -1.73 -3.58
C ALA A 93 18.86 -2.26 -3.27
N PHE A 94 18.33 -2.07 -2.05
CA PHE A 94 16.94 -2.43 -1.74
C PHE A 94 15.91 -1.67 -2.59
N GLY A 95 16.22 -0.45 -3.06
CA GLY A 95 15.37 0.30 -3.97
C GLY A 95 15.27 -0.32 -5.38
N LEU A 96 16.23 -1.16 -5.77
CA LEU A 96 16.19 -1.86 -7.05
C LEU A 96 15.06 -2.90 -7.10
N ILE A 97 14.64 -3.46 -5.97
CA ILE A 97 13.57 -4.45 -5.92
C ILE A 97 12.25 -3.87 -6.47
N PRO A 98 11.66 -2.81 -5.88
CA PRO A 98 10.46 -2.18 -6.43
C PRO A 98 10.71 -1.57 -7.82
N LEU A 99 11.93 -1.10 -8.13
CA LEU A 99 12.26 -0.62 -9.48
C LEU A 99 12.03 -1.73 -10.53
N PHE A 100 12.63 -2.90 -10.33
CA PHE A 100 12.50 -4.04 -11.25
C PHE A 100 11.07 -4.61 -11.26
N VAL A 101 10.38 -4.61 -10.12
CA VAL A 101 8.95 -4.98 -10.07
C VAL A 101 8.14 -4.02 -10.95
N GLY A 102 8.35 -2.72 -10.83
CA GLY A 102 7.67 -1.71 -11.65
C GLY A 102 8.00 -1.84 -13.14
N LEU A 103 9.26 -2.12 -13.49
CA LEU A 103 9.67 -2.39 -14.87
C LEU A 103 9.00 -3.66 -15.43
N GLY A 104 8.90 -4.72 -14.63
CA GLY A 104 8.20 -5.95 -15.01
C GLY A 104 6.70 -5.72 -15.27
N GLN A 105 6.04 -4.95 -14.40
CA GLN A 105 4.65 -4.53 -14.60
C GLN A 105 4.48 -3.71 -15.89
N LEU A 106 5.41 -2.77 -16.14
CA LEU A 106 5.40 -1.94 -17.34
C LEU A 106 5.59 -2.79 -18.62
N ALA A 107 6.55 -3.71 -18.61
CA ALA A 107 6.79 -4.62 -19.72
C ALA A 107 5.56 -5.50 -19.99
N GLY A 108 4.96 -6.07 -18.95
CA GLY A 108 3.72 -6.84 -19.05
C GLY A 108 2.58 -6.01 -19.66
N TYR A 109 2.42 -4.76 -19.22
CA TYR A 109 1.42 -3.84 -19.78
C TYR A 109 1.65 -3.58 -21.27
N LEU A 110 2.88 -3.31 -21.70
CA LEU A 110 3.21 -3.05 -23.10
C LEU A 110 2.94 -4.28 -23.99
N ILE A 111 3.28 -5.48 -23.52
CA ILE A 111 2.99 -6.74 -24.23
C ILE A 111 1.49 -6.94 -24.35
N ASN A 112 0.74 -6.76 -23.25
CA ASN A 112 -0.70 -6.98 -23.25
C ASN A 112 -1.42 -5.98 -24.16
N ARG A 113 -0.99 -4.72 -24.16
CA ARG A 113 -1.48 -3.68 -25.07
C ARG A 113 -1.18 -4.00 -26.54
N LYS A 114 0.03 -4.49 -26.84
CA LYS A 114 0.41 -4.90 -28.19
C LYS A 114 -0.43 -6.07 -28.70
N ASN A 115 -0.72 -7.04 -27.84
CA ASN A 115 -1.54 -8.21 -28.19
C ASN A 115 -3.02 -7.82 -28.38
N ALA A 116 -3.55 -6.94 -27.54
CA ALA A 116 -4.92 -6.41 -27.69
C ALA A 116 -5.11 -5.68 -29.04
N ASN A 117 -4.11 -4.90 -29.47
CA ASN A 117 -4.13 -4.20 -30.75
C ASN A 117 -3.97 -5.11 -31.99
N LYS A 118 -3.55 -6.36 -31.83
CA LYS A 118 -3.44 -7.33 -32.95
C LYS A 118 -4.70 -8.18 -33.14
N ALA A 119 -5.60 -8.19 -32.16
CA ALA A 119 -6.80 -9.02 -32.15
C ALA A 119 -8.08 -8.25 -32.54
N GLY A 120 -7.97 -6.95 -32.82
CA GLY A 120 -9.02 -6.11 -33.41
C GLY A 120 -8.60 -5.63 -34.79
#